data_AF-A0A3B9WC75-F1
#
_entry.id   AF-A0A3B9WC75-F1
#
_cell.length_a   1.000
_cell.length_b   1.000
_cell.length_c   1.000
_cell.angle_alpha   90.00
_cell.angle_beta   90.00
_cell.angle_gamma   90.00
#
_symmetry.space_group_name_H-M   'P 1'
#
loop_
_entity.id
_entity.type
_entity.pdbx_description
1 polymer ?
#
loop_
_entity_poly.entity_id
_entity_poly.type
_entity_poly.pdbx_seq_one_letter_code
_entity_poly.pdbx_strand_id
1 'polypeptide(L)'
;MGSITRGTTNPNRLRRSDRYLTGVLAPVLRRATDPLLVDLGFGAAPLTTVELWQRVRVVRPDAEVVGIEIDPGRVAAAASHARPGLSFRRGGFEIPTGARSPVLVRAFNVLRQYPV
;
A
#
# COMPACT_ATOMS: atom_id res chain seq x y z
N MET A 1 -3.90 19.01 12.58
CA MET A 1 -2.48 18.59 12.66
C MET A 1 -2.42 17.22 13.31
N GLY A 2 -2.52 16.15 12.51
CA GLY A 2 -2.70 14.77 12.99
C GLY A 2 -1.52 14.27 13.83
N SER A 3 -1.83 13.71 15.00
CA SER A 3 -0.86 13.11 15.93
C SER A 3 -0.33 11.78 15.40
N ILE A 4 0.98 11.68 15.24
CA ILE A 4 1.71 10.46 14.82
C ILE A 4 1.65 9.44 15.97
N THR A 5 0.84 8.40 15.81
CA THR A 5 0.83 7.26 16.73
C THR A 5 2.09 6.42 16.53
N ARG A 6 2.90 6.31 17.59
CA ARG A 6 4.06 5.41 17.71
C ARG A 6 3.57 3.96 17.81
N GLY A 7 4.01 3.12 16.90
CA GLY A 7 3.85 1.67 16.97
C GLY A 7 4.69 1.03 15.90
N THR A 8 5.70 0.24 16.29
CA THR A 8 6.50 -0.57 15.39
C THR A 8 5.57 -1.48 14.59
N THR A 9 5.56 -1.34 13.26
CA THR A 9 4.79 -2.23 12.39
C THR A 9 5.43 -3.62 12.46
N ASN A 10 4.89 -4.52 13.28
CA ASN A 10 5.35 -5.90 13.35
C ASN A 10 5.24 -6.56 11.96
N PRO A 11 6.23 -7.37 11.54
CA PRO A 11 6.11 -8.18 10.33
C PRO A 11 4.82 -8.98 10.31
N ASN A 12 4.25 -9.20 9.13
CA ASN A 12 3.02 -9.96 8.91
C ASN A 12 1.76 -9.42 9.60
N ARG A 13 1.77 -8.17 10.09
CA ARG A 13 0.60 -7.55 10.75
C ARG A 13 -0.67 -7.61 9.92
N LEU A 14 -0.56 -7.49 8.59
CA LEU A 14 -1.72 -7.51 7.66
C LEU A 14 -1.90 -8.84 6.92
N ARG A 15 -1.22 -9.93 7.35
CA ARG A 15 -1.22 -11.22 6.65
C ARG A 15 -2.62 -11.77 6.33
N ARG A 16 -3.60 -11.57 7.22
CA ARG A 16 -4.99 -12.03 6.97
C ARG A 16 -5.63 -11.26 5.81
N SER A 17 -5.46 -9.94 5.77
CA SER A 17 -5.92 -9.11 4.65
C SER A 17 -5.25 -9.53 3.35
N ASP A 18 -3.93 -9.77 3.39
CA ASP A 18 -3.20 -10.12 2.18
C ASP A 18 -3.59 -11.49 1.65
N ARG A 19 -3.82 -12.48 2.54
CA ARG A 19 -4.37 -13.79 2.15
C ARG A 19 -5.77 -13.70 1.56
N TYR A 20 -6.62 -12.82 2.08
CA TYR A 20 -7.94 -12.60 1.50
C TYR A 20 -7.83 -12.01 0.10
N LEU A 21 -6.97 -11.01 -0.08
CA LEU A 21 -6.70 -10.39 -1.37
C LEU A 21 -6.13 -11.39 -2.38
N THR A 22 -5.11 -12.16 -2.00
CA THR A 22 -4.40 -13.08 -2.90
C THR A 22 -5.07 -14.45 -3.06
N GLY A 23 -6.08 -14.74 -2.24
CA GLY A 23 -6.89 -15.95 -2.33
C GLY A 23 -8.28 -15.65 -2.89
N VAL A 24 -9.14 -15.06 -2.07
CA VAL A 24 -10.55 -14.81 -2.40
C VAL A 24 -10.69 -13.80 -3.53
N LEU A 25 -9.96 -12.69 -3.47
CA LEU A 25 -10.01 -11.64 -4.51
C LEU A 25 -9.02 -11.87 -5.66
N ALA A 26 -8.31 -12.99 -5.69
CA ALA A 26 -7.32 -13.30 -6.74
C ALA A 26 -7.88 -13.18 -8.17
N PRO A 27 -9.13 -13.58 -8.47
CA PRO A 27 -9.69 -13.41 -9.82
C PRO A 27 -9.76 -11.94 -10.27
N VAL A 28 -10.01 -10.99 -9.37
CA VAL A 28 -10.03 -9.55 -9.68
C VAL A 28 -8.64 -9.10 -10.12
N LEU A 29 -7.61 -9.46 -9.33
CA LEU A 29 -6.22 -9.13 -9.64
C LEU A 29 -5.75 -9.78 -10.96
N ARG A 30 -6.07 -11.06 -11.19
CA ARG A 30 -5.68 -11.77 -12.42
C ARG A 30 -6.31 -11.19 -13.69
N ARG A 31 -7.51 -10.63 -13.60
CA ARG A 31 -8.26 -10.10 -14.75
C ARG A 31 -8.03 -8.61 -15.02
N ALA A 32 -7.33 -7.90 -14.13
CA ALA A 32 -7.12 -6.46 -14.27
C ALA A 32 -6.40 -6.13 -15.59
N THR A 33 -6.84 -5.14 -16.35
CA THR A 33 -6.06 -4.68 -17.51
C THR A 33 -4.81 -3.92 -17.03
N ASP A 34 -4.97 -3.12 -15.98
CA ASP A 34 -3.89 -2.42 -15.27
C ASP A 34 -3.82 -2.94 -13.82
N PRO A 35 -2.84 -3.80 -13.44
CA PRO A 35 -2.76 -4.42 -12.11
C PRO A 35 -2.08 -3.51 -11.08
N LEU A 36 -2.51 -2.25 -11.03
CA LEU A 36 -2.05 -1.28 -10.05
C LEU A 36 -2.81 -1.41 -8.73
N LEU A 37 -2.09 -1.54 -7.63
CA LEU A 37 -2.64 -1.55 -6.28
C LEU A 37 -2.08 -0.38 -5.48
N VAL A 38 -2.90 0.13 -4.57
CA VAL A 38 -2.54 1.21 -3.66
C VAL A 38 -2.62 0.72 -2.22
N ASP A 39 -1.57 1.02 -1.44
CA ASP A 39 -1.56 0.89 0.01
C ASP A 39 -1.55 2.28 0.65
N LEU A 40 -2.73 2.74 1.07
CA LEU A 40 -2.92 4.07 1.62
C LEU A 40 -2.63 4.09 3.13
N GLY A 41 -1.70 4.96 3.53
CA GLY A 41 -1.27 5.15 4.91
C GLY A 41 -0.42 4.01 5.43
N PHE A 42 0.73 3.76 4.80
CA PHE A 42 1.61 2.64 5.19
C PHE A 42 2.27 2.79 6.59
N GLY A 43 2.19 3.98 7.20
CA GLY A 43 2.63 4.19 8.58
C GLY A 43 4.13 4.42 8.71
N ALA A 44 4.66 4.24 9.92
CA ALA A 44 6.04 4.58 10.25
C ALA A 44 7.11 3.77 9.47
N ALA A 45 6.77 2.57 8.99
CA ALA A 45 7.65 1.73 8.19
C ALA A 45 6.86 1.08 7.04
N PRO A 46 7.42 1.00 5.83
CA PRO A 46 6.71 0.51 4.64
C PRO A 46 6.60 -1.03 4.58
N LEU A 47 6.89 -1.74 5.68
CA LEU A 47 7.01 -3.20 5.69
C LEU A 47 5.73 -3.89 5.19
N THR A 48 4.55 -3.41 5.58
CA THR A 48 3.28 -4.00 5.12
C THR A 48 3.03 -3.76 3.64
N THR A 49 3.53 -2.66 3.06
CA THR A 49 3.48 -2.39 1.62
C THR A 49 4.42 -3.30 0.85
N VAL A 50 5.63 -3.52 1.37
CA VAL A 50 6.61 -4.46 0.80
C VAL A 50 6.05 -5.87 0.80
N GLU A 51 5.48 -6.31 1.92
CA GLU A 51 4.86 -7.63 2.03
C GLU A 51 3.67 -7.79 1.10
N LEU A 52 2.83 -6.75 0.96
CA LEU A 52 1.73 -6.76 -0.01
C LEU A 52 2.27 -6.98 -1.42
N TRP A 53 3.27 -6.18 -1.83
CA TRP A 53 3.93 -6.30 -3.14
C TRP A 53 4.48 -7.70 -3.40
N GLN A 54 5.19 -8.29 -2.42
CA GLN A 54 5.70 -9.66 -2.54
C GLN A 54 4.57 -10.66 -2.78
N ARG A 55 3.46 -10.53 -2.05
CA ARG A 55 2.34 -11.49 -2.09
C ARG A 55 1.52 -11.37 -3.37
N VAL A 56 1.25 -10.15 -3.84
CA VAL A 56 0.43 -9.95 -5.06
C VAL A 56 1.17 -10.41 -6.30
N ARG A 57 2.50 -10.28 -6.33
CA ARG A 57 3.31 -10.75 -7.46
C ARG A 57 3.39 -12.27 -7.61
N VAL A 58 3.08 -13.02 -6.55
CA VAL A 58 2.88 -14.49 -6.65
C VAL A 58 1.60 -14.81 -7.43
N VAL A 59 0.56 -13.98 -7.31
CA VAL A 59 -0.71 -14.17 -8.03
C VAL A 59 -0.66 -13.58 -9.44
N ARG A 60 0.02 -12.44 -9.60
CA ARG A 60 0.13 -11.69 -10.84
C ARG A 60 1.52 -11.05 -10.98
N PRO A 61 2.45 -11.63 -11.77
CA PRO A 61 3.85 -11.22 -11.82
C PRO A 61 4.11 -9.77 -12.25
N ASP A 62 3.23 -9.15 -13.01
CA ASP A 62 3.31 -7.76 -13.48
C ASP A 62 2.59 -6.75 -12.55
N ALA A 63 2.08 -7.20 -11.40
CA ALA A 63 1.39 -6.31 -10.47
C ALA A 63 2.31 -5.23 -9.89
N GLU A 64 1.79 -4.00 -9.83
CA GLU A 64 2.47 -2.84 -9.26
C GLU A 64 1.79 -2.43 -7.95
N VAL A 65 2.58 -2.01 -6.96
CA VAL A 65 2.09 -1.48 -5.69
C VAL A 65 2.66 -0.09 -5.46
N VAL A 66 1.78 0.86 -5.14
CA VAL A 66 2.14 2.21 -4.70
C VAL A 66 1.77 2.35 -3.23
N GLY A 67 2.78 2.53 -2.37
CA GLY A 67 2.58 2.96 -1.00
C GLY A 67 2.36 4.47 -0.93
N ILE A 68 1.29 4.92 -0.28
CA ILE A 68 0.99 6.35 -0.11
C ILE A 68 1.05 6.71 1.37
N GLU A 69 1.70 7.81 1.69
CA GLU A 69 1.75 8.36 3.06
C GLU A 69 1.80 9.90 3.01
N ILE A 70 1.17 10.55 3.99
CA ILE A 70 1.05 12.01 4.03
C ILE A 70 2.34 12.68 4.52
N ASP A 71 3.07 11.99 5.39
CA ASP A 71 4.31 12.44 6.00
C ASP A 71 5.49 12.31 5.03
N PRO A 72 6.13 13.42 4.62
CA PRO A 72 7.24 13.38 3.67
C PRO A 72 8.49 12.66 4.22
N GLY A 73 8.72 12.70 5.53
CA GLY A 73 9.84 11.99 6.17
C GLY A 73 9.67 10.48 6.09
N ARG A 74 8.46 9.96 6.28
CA ARG A 74 8.15 8.54 6.08
C ARG A 74 8.30 8.09 4.64
N VAL A 75 7.87 8.92 3.68
CA VAL A 75 8.06 8.65 2.25
C VAL A 75 9.54 8.60 1.89
N ALA A 76 10.33 9.56 2.37
CA ALA A 76 11.77 9.58 2.16
C ALA A 76 12.46 8.34 2.76
N ALA A 77 12.08 7.95 3.99
CA ALA A 77 12.60 6.74 4.63
C ALA A 77 12.22 5.44 3.87
N ALA A 78 11.04 5.42 3.23
CA ALA A 78 10.59 4.29 2.44
C ALA A 78 11.28 4.16 1.08
N ALA A 79 11.92 5.22 0.56
CA ALA A 79 12.55 5.23 -0.77
C ALA A 79 13.58 4.12 -0.97
N SER A 80 14.31 3.72 0.08
CA SER A 80 15.27 2.61 0.06
C SER A 80 14.66 1.24 -0.23
N HIS A 81 13.33 1.10 -0.09
CA HIS A 81 12.59 -0.12 -0.37
C HIS A 81 12.00 -0.14 -1.79
N ALA A 82 12.05 0.98 -2.51
CA ALA A 82 11.55 1.07 -3.87
C ALA A 82 12.36 0.18 -4.82
N ARG A 83 11.65 -0.44 -5.78
CA ARG A 83 12.20 -1.42 -6.73
C ARG A 83 11.18 -1.64 -7.86
N PRO A 84 11.52 -2.34 -8.95
CA PRO A 84 10.56 -2.57 -10.04
C PRO A 84 9.22 -3.13 -9.52
N GLY A 85 8.13 -2.40 -9.82
CA GLY A 85 6.77 -2.71 -9.37
C GLY A 85 6.41 -2.28 -7.95
N LEU A 86 7.31 -1.62 -7.21
CA LEU A 86 7.04 -1.06 -5.88
C LEU A 86 7.57 0.37 -5.79
N SER A 87 6.66 1.32 -5.56
CA SER A 87 7.02 2.72 -5.37
C SER A 87 6.33 3.33 -4.14
N PHE A 88 6.82 4.47 -3.69
CA PHE A 88 6.29 5.21 -2.55
C PHE A 88 6.07 6.67 -2.94
N ARG A 89 4.91 7.21 -2.58
CA ARG A 89 4.49 8.57 -2.97
C ARG A 89 3.91 9.32 -1.78
N ARG A 90 4.14 10.62 -1.76
CA ARG A 90 3.45 11.51 -0.84
C ARG A 90 2.01 11.70 -1.31
N GLY A 91 1.07 11.55 -0.38
CA GLY A 91 -0.34 11.85 -0.63
C GLY A 91 -1.26 11.32 0.48
N GLY A 92 -2.56 11.44 0.25
CA GLY A 92 -3.64 10.94 1.09
C GLY A 92 -4.78 10.36 0.24
N PHE A 93 -6.02 10.71 0.60
CA PHE A 93 -7.23 10.20 -0.07
C PHE A 93 -7.40 10.64 -1.53
N GLU A 94 -6.63 11.61 -2.00
CA GLU A 94 -6.56 11.97 -3.40
C GLU A 94 -5.89 10.91 -4.28
N ILE A 95 -5.19 9.94 -3.67
CA ILE A 95 -4.57 8.77 -4.32
C ILE A 95 -3.84 9.18 -5.62
N PRO A 96 -2.65 9.80 -5.54
CA PRO A 96 -2.02 10.41 -6.70
C PRO A 96 -1.43 9.33 -7.63
N THR A 97 -2.27 8.63 -8.40
CA THR A 97 -1.88 7.64 -9.42
C THR A 97 -1.92 8.21 -10.85
N GLY A 98 -2.20 9.50 -10.99
CA GLY A 98 -2.34 10.17 -12.29
C GLY A 98 -3.59 9.67 -13.02
N ALA A 99 -3.47 9.35 -14.31
CA ALA A 99 -4.58 8.80 -15.10
C ALA A 99 -4.85 7.31 -14.83
N ARG A 100 -3.99 6.62 -14.07
CA ARG A 100 -4.14 5.20 -13.77
C ARG A 100 -5.19 4.98 -12.69
N SER A 101 -6.07 4.01 -12.93
CA SER A 101 -7.11 3.60 -11.98
C SER A 101 -6.67 2.31 -11.28
N PRO A 102 -6.34 2.35 -9.96
CA PRO A 102 -5.93 1.16 -9.25
C PRO A 102 -7.08 0.14 -9.16
N VAL A 103 -6.77 -1.14 -9.39
CA VAL A 103 -7.75 -2.23 -9.26
C VAL A 103 -8.14 -2.48 -7.80
N LEU A 104 -7.28 -2.09 -6.85
CA LEU A 104 -7.55 -2.22 -5.42
C LEU A 104 -6.85 -1.13 -4.64
N VAL A 105 -7.58 -0.56 -3.66
CA VAL A 105 -7.03 0.33 -2.64
C VAL A 105 -7.16 -0.37 -1.29
N ARG A 106 -6.04 -0.60 -0.62
CA ARG A 106 -5.98 -1.05 0.78
C ARG A 106 -5.77 0.17 1.67
N ALA A 107 -6.67 0.38 2.63
CA ALA A 107 -6.59 1.52 3.53
C ALA A 107 -6.91 1.07 4.97
N PHE A 108 -5.88 0.88 5.79
CA PHE A 108 -6.05 0.49 7.19
C PHE A 108 -5.59 1.61 8.11
N ASN A 109 -6.45 2.03 9.04
CA ASN A 109 -6.13 2.99 10.10
C ASN A 109 -5.85 4.43 9.61
N VAL A 110 -6.27 4.76 8.40
CA VAL A 110 -6.02 6.05 7.74
C VAL A 110 -6.86 7.20 8.34
N LEU A 111 -8.05 6.92 8.87
CA LEU A 111 -8.97 7.95 9.37
C LEU A 111 -8.54 8.58 10.69
N ARG A 112 -7.64 7.95 11.44
CA ARG A 112 -7.21 8.40 12.77
C ARG A 112 -6.41 9.71 12.75
N GLN A 113 -6.03 10.16 11.55
CA GLN A 113 -5.15 11.30 11.33
C GLN A 113 -5.93 12.59 11.00
N TYR A 114 -7.25 12.48 10.81
CA TYR A 114 -8.14 13.60 10.49
C TYR A 114 -8.90 14.05 11.74
N PRO A 115 -9.09 15.37 11.93
CA PRO A 115 -9.98 15.87 12.98
C PRO A 115 -11.40 15.35 12.75
N VAL A 116 -12.08 15.01 13.85
CA VAL A 116 -13.53 14.75 13.87
C VAL A 116 -14.25 16.09 13.80
#